data_AF-A0A958FD77-F1
#
_entry.id   AF-A0A958FD77-F1
#
_cell.length_a   1.000
_cell.length_b   1.000
_cell.length_c   1.000
_cell.angle_alpha   90.00
_cell.angle_beta   90.00
_cell.angle_gamma   90.00
#
_symmetry.space_group_name_H-M   'P 1'
#
loop_
_entity.id
_entity.type
_entity.pdbx_description
1 polymer ?
#
loop_
_entity_poly.entity_id
_entity_poly.type
_entity_poly.pdbx_seq_one_letter_code
_entity_poly.pdbx_strand_id
1 'polypeptide(L)'
;DREHPYPLFFLIDEIFKGTNNRERFLGSRAYIKTLAGKNGAGVITTHDLDLTRLEEEIVLFRNYHFREEVREGRMVFDYALRPGPCPTTNALVIMEMEGLPV
;
A
#
# COMPACT_ATOMS: atom_id res chain seq x y z
N ASP A 1 19.71 18.40 -14.79
CA ASP A 1 18.85 17.80 -15.82
C ASP A 1 19.63 16.97 -16.83
N ARG A 2 19.96 15.72 -16.47
CA ARG A 2 20.34 14.72 -17.48
C ARG A 2 19.35 13.58 -17.37
N GLU A 3 18.57 13.37 -18.42
CA GLU A 3 17.77 12.17 -18.55
C GLU A 3 18.70 10.96 -18.56
N HIS A 4 18.47 10.05 -17.62
CA HIS A 4 19.20 8.79 -17.56
C HIS A 4 18.64 7.87 -18.66
N PRO A 5 19.51 7.20 -19.46
CA PRO A 5 19.05 6.43 -20.62
C PRO A 5 18.24 5.18 -20.24
N TYR A 6 18.33 4.73 -18.98
CA TYR A 6 17.64 3.54 -18.50
C TYR A 6 16.42 3.90 -17.65
N PRO A 7 15.31 3.13 -17.75
CA PRO A 7 14.15 3.28 -16.87
C PRO A 7 14.54 3.13 -15.39
N LEU A 8 13.93 3.93 -14.53
CA LEU A 8 14.11 3.81 -13.08
C LEU A 8 13.25 2.68 -12.53
N PHE A 9 13.87 1.74 -11.80
CA PHE A 9 13.14 0.80 -10.95
C PHE A 9 13.19 1.29 -9.49
N PHE A 10 12.04 1.43 -8.84
CA PHE A 10 11.97 1.93 -7.45
C PHE A 10 11.12 1.04 -6.56
N LEU A 11 11.53 0.92 -5.30
CA LEU A 11 10.80 0.26 -4.23
C LEU A 11 10.68 1.25 -3.07
N ILE A 12 9.46 1.60 -2.69
CA ILE A 12 9.21 2.60 -1.66
C ILE A 12 8.36 1.95 -0.58
N ASP A 13 8.90 1.96 0.64
CA ASP A 13 8.20 1.48 1.81
C ASP A 13 7.58 2.66 2.56
N GLU A 14 6.24 2.71 2.63
CA GLU A 14 5.46 3.74 3.32
C GLU A 14 5.91 5.21 3.09
N ILE A 15 5.39 5.85 2.04
CA ILE A 15 5.68 7.27 1.76
C ILE A 15 5.25 8.16 2.94
N PHE A 16 6.14 9.04 3.40
CA PHE A 16 5.90 10.02 4.49
C PHE A 16 5.45 9.39 5.83
N LYS A 17 6.04 8.24 6.19
CA LYS A 17 5.86 7.64 7.52
C LYS A 17 6.18 8.65 8.64
N GLY A 18 5.30 8.74 9.64
CA GLY A 18 5.48 9.63 10.81
C GLY A 18 4.80 11.01 10.71
N THR A 19 4.19 11.35 9.57
CA THR A 19 3.36 12.55 9.41
C THR A 19 1.89 12.26 9.74
N ASN A 20 1.09 13.30 9.98
CA ASN A 20 -0.36 13.13 10.17
C ASN A 20 -1.01 12.49 8.92
N ASN A 21 -2.12 11.77 9.12
CA ASN A 21 -2.77 10.97 8.07
C ASN A 21 -3.14 11.81 6.84
N ARG A 22 -3.61 13.05 7.02
CA ARG A 22 -4.07 13.90 5.91
C ARG A 22 -2.91 14.38 5.04
N GLU A 23 -1.82 14.84 5.64
CA GLU A 23 -0.61 15.25 4.93
C GLU A 23 0.04 14.06 4.24
N ARG A 24 0.10 12.90 4.91
CA ARG A 24 0.63 11.66 4.32
C ARG A 24 -0.16 11.27 3.07
N PHE A 25 -1.50 11.31 3.12
CA PHE A 25 -2.35 11.02 1.97
C PHE A 25 -2.09 12.00 0.82
N LEU A 26 -2.16 13.31 1.08
CA LEU A 26 -1.99 14.34 0.05
C LEU A 26 -0.60 14.30 -0.59
N GLY A 27 0.44 14.15 0.24
CA GLY A 27 1.82 14.03 -0.21
C GLY A 27 2.05 12.77 -1.05
N SER A 28 1.58 11.62 -0.57
CA SER A 28 1.69 10.34 -1.30
C SER A 28 0.96 10.40 -2.63
N ARG A 29 -0.26 10.93 -2.66
CA ARG A 29 -1.04 11.11 -3.90
C ARG A 29 -0.32 12.02 -4.90
N ALA A 30 0.21 13.15 -4.46
CA ALA A 30 0.98 14.04 -5.32
C ALA A 30 2.22 13.34 -5.88
N TYR A 31 2.97 12.64 -5.02
CA TYR A 31 4.17 11.91 -5.40
C TYR A 31 3.89 10.81 -6.45
N ILE A 32 2.89 9.96 -6.20
CA ILE A 32 2.48 8.89 -7.13
C ILE A 32 2.05 9.48 -8.49
N LYS A 33 1.27 10.57 -8.49
CA LYS A 33 0.87 11.25 -9.72
C LYS A 33 2.05 11.83 -10.50
N THR A 34 3.07 12.34 -9.80
CA THR A 34 4.29 12.84 -10.45
C THR A 34 5.12 11.71 -11.08
N LEU A 35 5.15 10.53 -10.47
CA LEU A 35 5.82 9.35 -11.00
C LEU A 35 5.06 8.71 -12.18
N ALA A 36 3.74 8.80 -12.19
CA ALA A 36 2.91 8.25 -13.24
C ALA A 36 3.31 8.82 -14.62
N GLY A 37 3.60 7.93 -15.58
CA GLY A 37 4.00 8.31 -16.94
C GLY A 37 5.46 8.72 -17.11
N LYS A 38 6.30 8.61 -16.06
CA LYS A 38 7.77 8.76 -16.19
C LYS A 38 8.40 7.46 -16.70
N ASN A 39 9.64 7.54 -17.17
CA ASN A 39 10.42 6.39 -17.62
C ASN A 39 10.86 5.51 -16.44
N GLY A 40 9.96 4.66 -15.95
CA GLY A 40 10.24 3.79 -14.82
C GLY A 40 9.05 2.92 -14.41
N ALA A 41 9.32 2.02 -13.47
CA ALA A 41 8.33 1.15 -12.83
C ALA A 41 8.72 0.97 -11.36
N GLY A 42 7.75 0.66 -10.51
CA GLY A 42 8.08 0.42 -9.11
C GLY A 42 6.91 -0.07 -8.28
N VAL A 43 7.23 -0.35 -7.02
CA VAL A 43 6.30 -0.87 -6.02
C VAL A 43 6.29 0.10 -4.84
N ILE A 44 5.09 0.37 -4.34
CA ILE A 44 4.87 1.23 -3.17
C ILE A 44 4.02 0.44 -2.18
N THR A 45 4.46 0.37 -0.93
CA THR A 45 3.65 -0.17 0.18
C THR A 45 2.95 0.99 0.90
N THR A 46 1.77 0.72 1.44
CA THR A 46 1.04 1.69 2.25
C THR A 46 0.00 0.99 3.13
N HIS A 47 -0.24 1.55 4.33
CA HIS A 47 -1.40 1.23 5.16
C HIS A 47 -2.61 2.13 4.88
N ASP A 48 -2.43 3.15 4.03
CA ASP A 48 -3.46 4.12 3.67
C ASP A 48 -4.36 3.56 2.55
N LEU A 49 -5.55 3.08 2.95
CA LEU A 49 -6.55 2.56 2.02
C LEU A 49 -7.13 3.63 1.08
N ASP A 50 -7.07 4.92 1.43
CA ASP A 50 -7.56 5.96 0.52
C ASP A 50 -6.67 6.08 -0.73
N LEU A 51 -5.38 5.72 -0.63
CA LEU A 51 -4.48 5.70 -1.79
C LEU A 51 -4.83 4.61 -2.81
N THR A 52 -5.56 3.56 -2.42
CA THR A 52 -5.93 2.49 -3.37
C THR A 52 -6.90 3.00 -4.43
N ARG A 53 -7.67 4.07 -4.14
CA ARG A 53 -8.57 4.71 -5.12
C ARG A 53 -7.83 5.33 -6.32
N LEU A 54 -6.50 5.50 -6.24
CA LEU A 54 -5.71 6.01 -7.35
C LEU A 54 -5.70 5.10 -8.57
N GLU A 55 -6.02 3.81 -8.42
CA GLU A 55 -6.22 2.89 -9.56
C GLU A 55 -7.36 3.34 -10.48
N GLU A 56 -8.37 4.04 -9.95
CA GLU A 56 -9.47 4.62 -10.73
C GLU A 56 -9.04 5.90 -11.48
N GLU A 57 -8.06 6.63 -10.95
CA GLU A 57 -7.57 7.89 -11.51
C GLU A 57 -6.39 7.70 -12.47
N ILE A 58 -5.60 6.63 -12.31
CA ILE A 58 -4.30 6.44 -12.98
C ILE A 58 -4.25 5.06 -13.64
N VAL A 59 -4.37 5.03 -14.97
CA VAL A 59 -4.42 3.79 -15.78
C VAL A 59 -3.21 2.87 -15.60
N LEU A 60 -2.05 3.40 -15.21
CA LEU A 60 -0.82 2.62 -14.98
C LEU A 60 -0.66 2.14 -13.52
N PHE A 61 -1.52 2.60 -12.60
CA PHE A 61 -1.48 2.20 -11.20
C PHE A 61 -2.34 0.96 -11.00
N ARG A 62 -1.83 -0.03 -10.27
CA ARG A 62 -2.55 -1.29 -9.99
C ARG A 62 -2.43 -1.63 -8.52
N ASN A 63 -3.56 -1.99 -7.90
CA ASN A 63 -3.55 -2.42 -6.51
C ASN A 63 -3.22 -3.90 -6.38
N TYR A 64 -2.44 -4.22 -5.36
CA TYR A 64 -2.21 -5.58 -4.90
C TYR A 64 -2.17 -5.60 -3.38
N HIS A 65 -2.47 -6.76 -2.80
CA HIS A 65 -2.38 -6.96 -1.35
C HIS A 65 -1.88 -8.36 -1.01
N PHE A 66 -1.35 -8.46 0.20
CA PHE A 66 -1.26 -9.70 0.96
C PHE A 66 -2.42 -9.73 1.94
N ARG A 67 -2.81 -10.94 2.37
CA ARG A 67 -3.82 -11.12 3.41
C ARG A 67 -3.37 -12.15 4.41
N GLU A 68 -3.93 -12.03 5.59
CA GLU A 68 -3.83 -12.95 6.69
C GLU A 68 -5.18 -13.65 6.93
N GLU A 69 -5.11 -14.86 7.47
CA GLU A 69 -6.27 -15.63 7.90
C GLU A 69 -6.06 -16.06 9.36
N VAL A 70 -7.13 -16.07 10.16
CA VAL A 70 -7.08 -16.64 11.51
C VAL A 70 -7.50 -18.12 11.42
N ARG A 71 -6.60 -19.01 11.83
CA ARG A 71 -6.84 -20.46 11.90
C ARG A 71 -6.50 -20.94 13.30
N GLU A 72 -7.46 -21.57 13.98
CA GLU A 72 -7.27 -22.14 15.33
C GLU A 72 -6.70 -21.13 16.35
N GLY A 73 -7.18 -19.88 16.31
CA GLY A 73 -6.68 -18.82 17.20
C GLY A 73 -5.23 -18.41 16.91
N ARG A 74 -4.75 -18.60 15.68
CA ARG A 74 -3.44 -18.13 15.22
C ARG A 74 -3.56 -17.42 13.89
N MET A 75 -2.77 -16.37 13.70
CA MET A 75 -2.65 -15.68 12.43
C MET A 75 -1.74 -16.45 11.48
N VAL A 76 -2.22 -16.67 10.25
CA VAL A 76 -1.50 -17.38 9.19
C VAL A 76 -1.40 -16.47 7.98
N PHE A 77 -0.18 -16.33 7.45
CA PHE A 77 0.10 -15.61 6.22
C PHE A 77 0.48 -16.63 5.15
N ASP A 78 -0.17 -16.56 4.00
CA ASP A 78 0.19 -17.41 2.84
C ASP A 78 1.22 -16.75 1.92
N TYR A 79 1.55 -15.48 2.17
CA TYR A 79 2.51 -14.68 1.40
C TYR A 79 2.20 -14.63 -0.11
N ALA A 80 0.94 -14.84 -0.50
CA ALA A 80 0.52 -14.76 -1.89
C ALA A 80 0.02 -13.36 -2.24
N LEU A 81 0.59 -12.78 -3.30
CA LEU A 81 0.16 -11.49 -3.83
C LEU A 81 -1.16 -11.65 -4.58
N ARG A 82 -2.14 -10.80 -4.27
CA ARG A 82 -3.48 -10.83 -4.87
C ARG A 82 -3.82 -9.49 -5.49
N PRO A 83 -4.56 -9.45 -6.61
CA PRO A 83 -4.99 -8.19 -7.21
C PRO A 83 -6.03 -7.48 -6.34
N GLY A 84 -6.08 -6.16 -6.47
CA GLY A 84 -7.05 -5.29 -5.78
C GLY A 84 -6.57 -4.85 -4.39
N PRO A 85 -7.28 -3.89 -3.77
CA PRO A 85 -7.01 -3.43 -2.41
C PRO A 85 -7.27 -4.54 -1.39
N CYS A 86 -6.67 -4.41 -0.19
CA CYS A 86 -6.93 -5.35 0.90
C CYS A 86 -8.40 -5.23 1.35
N PRO A 87 -9.18 -6.33 1.37
CA PRO A 87 -10.59 -6.28 1.73
C PRO A 87 -10.85 -6.31 3.24
N THR A 88 -9.83 -6.59 4.05
CA THR A 88 -9.97 -6.90 5.48
C THR A 88 -9.08 -6.03 6.35
N THR A 89 -9.52 -5.80 7.59
CA THR A 89 -8.72 -5.20 8.66
C THR A 89 -8.70 -6.16 9.85
N ASN A 90 -7.70 -7.04 9.95
CA ASN A 90 -7.71 -8.07 10.99
C ASN A 90 -7.03 -7.63 12.30
N ALA A 91 -6.58 -6.38 12.40
CA ALA A 91 -5.98 -5.85 13.62
C ALA A 91 -6.94 -5.91 14.83
N LEU A 92 -8.25 -5.71 14.60
CA LEU A 92 -9.26 -5.82 15.66
C LEU A 92 -9.39 -7.26 16.16
N VAL A 93 -9.38 -8.24 15.24
CA VAL A 93 -9.42 -9.67 15.60
C VAL A 93 -8.21 -10.05 16.45
N ILE A 94 -7.02 -9.51 16.15
CA ILE A 94 -5.83 -9.70 17.01
C ILE A 94 -6.07 -9.13 18.40
N MET A 95 -6.58 -7.90 18.48
CA MET A 95 -6.82 -7.23 19.76
C MET A 95 -7.80 -8.02 20.63
N GLU A 96 -8.89 -8.53 20.04
CA GLU A 96 -9.84 -9.41 20.74
C GLU A 96 -9.17 -10.69 21.25
N MET A 97 -8.35 -11.35 20.41
CA MET A 97 -7.63 -12.58 20.78
C MET A 97 -6.62 -12.38 21.91
N GLU A 98 -6.00 -11.20 21.99
CA GLU A 98 -5.10 -10.82 23.07
C GLU A 98 -5.84 -10.28 24.32
N GLY A 99 -7.17 -10.30 24.32
CA GLY A 99 -8.01 -9.93 25.46
C GLY A 99 -8.31 -8.43 25.58
N LEU A 100 -8.06 -7.64 24.52
CA LEU A 100 -8.50 -6.25 24.46
C LEU A 100 -10.02 -6.21 24.16
N PRO A 101 -10.83 -5.47 24.93
CA PRO A 101 -12.26 -5.31 24.66
C PRO A 101 -12.48 -4.22 23.60
N VAL A 102 -12.18 -4.56 22.34
CA VAL A 102 -12.44 -3.70 21.16
C VAL A 102 -13.80 -3.96 20.53
#